data_AF-A0A2U2ZX27-F1
#
_entry.id   AF-A0A2U2ZX27-F1
#
_cell.length_a   1.000
_cell.length_b   1.000
_cell.length_c   1.000
_cell.angle_alpha   90.00
_cell.angle_beta   90.00
_cell.angle_gamma   90.00
#
_symmetry.space_group_name_H-M   'P 1'
#
loop_
_entity.id
_entity.type
_entity.pdbx_description
1 polymer ?
#
loop_
_entity_poly.entity_id
_entity_poly.type
_entity_poly.pdbx_seq_one_letter_code
_entity_poly.pdbx_strand_id
1 'polypeptide(L)'
;MAETPKAQATRAKLLEAAEAEFSEHGLAGARVDRIAERSGVNKQRIYAYFGNKEALFSAVMAKVYAHMSDAVPIPVTEEGLRSYVGEVFDYHRRSDLVRLLAWEGLHYRDKPIPDEKEREAYYVHKTAALSLALGVDDPATAARVLIALIGIASWPFIVPQQRRLMLGPDGDTESGWALLRASVVAHGHSIIDNVLQGSV
;
A
#
# COMPACT_ATOMS: atom_id res chain seq x y z
N MET A 1 18.07 24.44 -2.51
CA MET A 1 18.65 24.54 -1.14
C MET A 1 18.15 23.35 -0.35
N ALA A 2 19.04 22.62 0.33
CA ALA A 2 18.62 21.51 1.20
C ALA A 2 17.81 22.04 2.40
N GLU A 3 16.76 21.33 2.80
CA GLU A 3 16.00 21.67 4.01
C GLU A 3 16.89 21.59 5.26
N THR A 4 16.66 22.50 6.21
CA THR A 4 17.36 22.43 7.50
C THR A 4 16.89 21.20 8.31
N PRO A 5 17.71 20.64 9.22
CA PRO A 5 17.31 19.51 10.06
C PRO A 5 16.00 19.76 10.84
N LYS A 6 15.78 21.01 11.28
CA LYS A 6 14.53 21.41 11.96
C LYS A 6 13.32 21.39 11.02
N ALA A 7 13.50 21.80 9.76
CA ALA A 7 12.44 21.76 8.77
C ALA A 7 12.06 20.32 8.44
N GLN A 8 13.06 19.44 8.22
CA GLN A 8 12.85 18.01 7.99
C GLN A 8 12.10 17.34 9.15
N ALA A 9 12.52 17.61 10.40
CA ALA A 9 11.84 17.08 11.58
C ALA A 9 10.39 17.59 11.71
N THR A 10 10.12 18.85 11.34
CA THR A 10 8.76 19.39 11.31
C THR A 10 7.92 18.71 10.24
N ARG A 11 8.48 18.53 9.04
CA ARG A 11 7.82 17.85 7.92
C ARG A 11 7.49 16.40 8.25
N ALA A 12 8.40 15.68 8.91
CA ALA A 12 8.18 14.31 9.36
C ALA A 12 7.00 14.20 10.35
N LYS A 13 6.95 15.07 11.37
CA LYS A 13 5.82 15.12 12.33
C LYS A 13 4.49 15.41 11.65
N LEU A 14 4.48 16.30 10.66
CA LEU A 14 3.28 16.61 9.89
C LEU A 14 2.80 15.40 9.09
N LEU A 15 3.71 14.69 8.41
CA LEU A 15 3.36 13.51 7.62
C LEU A 15 2.88 12.35 8.50
N GLU A 16 3.48 12.12 9.66
CA GLU A 16 3.03 11.12 10.62
C GLU A 16 1.62 11.42 11.16
N ALA A 17 1.36 12.67 11.54
CA ALA A 17 0.03 13.08 11.99
C ALA A 17 -1.03 13.00 10.86
N ALA A 18 -0.63 13.36 9.64
CA ALA A 18 -1.50 13.30 8.47
C ALA A 18 -1.81 11.85 8.07
N GLU A 19 -0.83 10.96 8.11
CA GLU A 19 -1.01 9.52 7.83
C GLU A 19 -2.10 8.92 8.73
N ALA A 20 -2.01 9.14 10.04
CA ALA A 20 -3.01 8.65 10.99
C ALA A 20 -4.41 9.26 10.75
N GLU A 21 -4.48 10.57 10.47
CA GLU A 21 -5.75 11.24 10.18
C GLU A 21 -6.40 10.71 8.89
N PHE A 22 -5.61 10.52 7.83
CA PHE A 22 -6.11 10.04 6.54
C PHE A 22 -6.46 8.55 6.56
N SER A 23 -5.72 7.71 7.30
CA SER A 23 -6.04 6.28 7.41
C SER A 23 -7.34 6.04 8.19
N GLU A 24 -7.65 6.93 9.13
CA GLU A 24 -8.88 6.90 9.92
C GLU A 24 -10.09 7.48 9.17
N HIS A 25 -9.93 8.64 8.53
CA HIS A 25 -11.07 9.43 8.02
C HIS A 25 -11.12 9.61 6.50
N GLY A 26 -10.09 9.16 5.78
CA GLY A 26 -9.95 9.37 4.33
C GLY A 26 -9.74 10.83 3.95
N LEU A 27 -9.44 11.09 2.67
CA LEU A 27 -9.16 12.45 2.19
C LEU A 27 -10.34 13.41 2.40
N ALA A 28 -11.57 12.95 2.15
CA ALA A 28 -12.77 13.79 2.31
C ALA A 28 -13.03 14.14 3.79
N GLY A 29 -12.96 13.15 4.69
CA GLY A 29 -13.29 13.30 6.11
C GLY A 29 -12.17 13.88 6.97
N ALA A 30 -10.92 13.81 6.50
CA ALA A 30 -9.76 14.35 7.20
C ALA A 30 -9.82 15.88 7.36
N ARG A 31 -9.43 16.35 8.55
CA ARG A 31 -9.41 17.77 8.91
C ARG A 31 -7.98 18.22 9.22
N VAL A 32 -7.53 19.25 8.50
CA VAL A 32 -6.22 19.88 8.71
C VAL A 32 -6.03 20.38 10.15
N ASP A 33 -7.12 20.77 10.82
CA ASP A 33 -7.07 21.16 12.25
C ASP A 33 -6.65 20.01 13.16
N ARG A 34 -7.19 18.80 12.96
CA ARG A 34 -6.79 17.61 13.72
C ARG A 34 -5.35 17.19 13.45
N ILE A 35 -4.89 17.37 12.20
CA ILE A 35 -3.49 17.14 11.84
C ILE A 35 -2.56 18.13 12.57
N ALA A 36 -2.92 19.42 12.62
CA ALA A 36 -2.16 20.44 13.32
C ALA A 36 -2.09 20.16 14.83
N GLU A 37 -3.22 19.78 15.44
CA GLU A 37 -3.30 19.40 16.84
C GLU A 37 -2.44 18.16 17.15
N ARG A 38 -2.61 17.08 16.37
CA ARG A 38 -1.86 15.82 16.54
C ARG A 38 -0.35 16.00 16.34
N SER A 39 0.07 16.83 15.38
CA SER A 39 1.49 17.09 15.12
C SER A 39 2.13 18.09 16.08
N GLY A 40 1.32 18.88 16.79
CA GLY A 40 1.80 20.05 17.55
C GLY A 40 2.37 21.16 16.67
N VAL A 41 2.09 21.15 15.36
CA VAL A 41 2.60 22.11 14.38
C VAL A 41 1.48 23.04 13.96
N ASN A 42 1.77 24.35 13.92
CA ASN A 42 0.80 25.36 13.49
C ASN A 42 0.25 25.05 12.09
N LYS A 43 -1.08 25.08 11.94
CA LYS A 43 -1.81 24.89 10.67
C LYS A 43 -1.26 25.69 9.50
N GLN A 44 -0.81 26.92 9.72
CA GLN A 44 -0.21 27.76 8.68
C GLN A 44 1.05 27.12 8.08
N ARG A 45 1.83 26.39 8.89
CA ARG A 45 2.99 25.63 8.39
C ARG A 45 2.58 24.47 7.49
N ILE A 46 1.44 23.83 7.74
CA ILE A 46 0.95 22.75 6.88
C ILE A 46 0.75 23.28 5.46
N TYR A 47 0.05 24.40 5.32
CA TYR A 47 -0.13 25.04 4.01
C TYR A 47 1.19 25.55 3.42
N ALA A 48 2.13 26.01 4.25
CA ALA A 48 3.45 26.41 3.76
C ALA A 48 4.28 25.24 3.19
N TYR A 49 4.19 24.04 3.79
CA TYR A 49 4.92 22.85 3.33
C TYR A 49 4.23 22.15 2.15
N PHE A 50 2.90 22.09 2.15
CA PHE A 50 2.16 21.20 1.26
C PHE A 50 1.14 21.93 0.37
N GLY A 51 0.87 23.21 0.60
CA GLY A 51 -0.06 24.01 -0.19
C GLY A 51 -1.54 23.75 0.12
N ASN A 52 -2.01 22.51 -0.03
CA ASN A 52 -3.40 22.11 0.21
C ASN A 52 -3.49 20.69 0.80
N LYS A 53 -4.72 20.21 1.05
CA LYS A 53 -4.98 18.92 1.71
C LYS A 53 -4.70 17.74 0.78
N GLU A 54 -4.99 17.89 -0.51
CA GLU A 54 -4.77 16.91 -1.56
C GLU A 54 -3.26 16.66 -1.78
N ALA A 55 -2.46 17.71 -1.81
CA ALA A 55 -1.01 17.63 -1.91
C ALA A 55 -0.36 17.08 -0.62
N LEU A 56 -0.92 17.39 0.56
CA LEU A 56 -0.52 16.73 1.80
C LEU A 56 -0.84 15.22 1.77
N PHE A 57 -2.02 14.83 1.26
CA PHE A 57 -2.37 13.42 1.07
C PHE A 57 -1.44 12.73 0.07
N SER A 58 -1.12 13.36 -1.07
CA SER A 58 -0.15 12.81 -2.02
C SER A 58 1.22 12.61 -1.38
N ALA A 59 1.69 13.57 -0.57
CA ALA A 59 2.95 13.45 0.15
C ALA A 59 2.94 12.32 1.19
N VAL A 60 1.80 12.03 1.82
CA VAL A 60 1.62 10.85 2.68
C VAL A 60 1.67 9.58 1.84
N MET A 61 0.95 9.50 0.72
CA MET A 61 0.98 8.34 -0.19
C MET A 61 2.40 8.04 -0.66
N ALA A 62 3.14 9.05 -1.12
CA ALA A 62 4.53 8.91 -1.53
C ALA A 62 5.44 8.37 -0.40
N LYS A 63 5.27 8.86 0.84
CA LYS A 63 6.00 8.37 2.01
C LYS A 63 5.71 6.89 2.29
N VAL A 64 4.43 6.49 2.32
CA VAL A 64 4.06 5.09 2.65
C VAL A 64 4.46 4.13 1.52
N TYR A 65 4.38 4.56 0.26
CA TYR A 65 4.89 3.78 -0.87
C TYR A 65 6.40 3.59 -0.83
N ALA A 66 7.17 4.63 -0.47
CA ALA A 66 8.61 4.51 -0.28
C ALA A 66 8.94 3.49 0.82
N HIS A 67 8.28 3.59 1.99
CA HIS A 67 8.46 2.61 3.06
C HIS A 67 8.08 1.18 2.66
N MET A 68 7.05 1.01 1.83
CA MET A 68 6.67 -0.31 1.29
C MET A 68 7.74 -0.83 0.35
N SER A 69 8.23 -0.01 -0.58
CA SER A 69 9.24 -0.41 -1.56
C SER A 69 10.57 -0.78 -0.88
N ASP A 70 10.93 -0.11 0.20
CA ASP A 70 12.13 -0.43 0.99
C ASP A 70 11.96 -1.73 1.79
N ALA A 71 10.77 -1.97 2.33
CA ALA A 71 10.50 -3.13 3.17
C ALA A 71 10.21 -4.41 2.38
N VAL A 72 9.60 -4.28 1.20
CA VAL A 72 9.19 -5.39 0.34
C VAL A 72 9.60 -5.07 -1.11
N PRO A 73 10.85 -5.37 -1.48
CA PRO A 73 11.39 -5.10 -2.82
C PRO A 73 10.60 -5.81 -3.92
N ILE A 74 10.64 -5.25 -5.13
CA ILE A 74 9.99 -5.85 -6.29
C ILE A 74 10.73 -7.14 -6.67
N PRO A 75 10.03 -8.30 -6.75
CA PRO A 75 10.67 -9.55 -7.11
C PRO A 75 11.02 -9.58 -8.60
N VAL A 76 12.21 -10.09 -8.91
CA VAL A 76 12.72 -10.28 -10.29
C VAL A 76 12.95 -11.76 -10.64
N THR A 77 12.70 -12.66 -9.68
CA THR A 77 12.82 -14.11 -9.83
C THR A 77 11.53 -14.80 -9.39
N GLU A 78 11.28 -16.01 -9.89
CA GLU A 78 10.14 -16.83 -9.47
C GLU A 78 10.14 -17.08 -7.95
N GLU A 79 11.29 -17.47 -7.39
CA GLU A 79 11.44 -17.69 -5.94
C GLU A 79 11.13 -16.41 -5.14
N GLY A 80 11.62 -15.26 -5.61
CA GLY A 80 11.31 -13.97 -5.03
C GLY A 80 9.81 -13.67 -5.08
N LEU A 81 9.15 -13.95 -6.20
CA LEU A 81 7.71 -13.76 -6.36
C LEU A 81 6.88 -14.67 -5.44
N ARG A 82 7.34 -15.90 -5.21
CA ARG A 82 6.71 -16.84 -4.26
C ARG A 82 6.81 -16.37 -2.81
N SER A 83 7.91 -15.71 -2.44
CA SER A 83 8.07 -15.08 -1.11
C SER A 83 7.30 -13.77 -0.99
N TYR A 84 7.21 -13.00 -2.08
CA TYR A 84 6.60 -11.67 -2.15
C TYR A 84 5.18 -11.62 -1.59
N VAL A 85 4.34 -12.62 -1.88
CA VAL A 85 2.94 -12.65 -1.39
C VAL A 85 2.88 -12.64 0.14
N GLY A 86 3.74 -13.41 0.80
CA GLY A 86 3.82 -13.46 2.25
C GLY A 86 4.38 -12.18 2.85
N GLU A 87 5.40 -11.60 2.22
CA GLU A 87 6.01 -10.33 2.67
C GLU A 87 5.04 -9.14 2.54
N VAL A 88 4.28 -9.09 1.45
CA VAL A 88 3.20 -8.10 1.25
C VAL A 88 2.13 -8.26 2.34
N PHE A 89 1.69 -9.49 2.60
CA PHE A 89 0.73 -9.77 3.67
C PHE A 89 1.24 -9.29 5.05
N ASP A 90 2.48 -9.62 5.38
CA ASP A 90 3.11 -9.24 6.65
C ASP A 90 3.26 -7.73 6.78
N TYR A 91 3.62 -7.04 5.68
CA TYR A 91 3.68 -5.59 5.64
C TYR A 91 2.31 -4.96 5.89
N HIS A 92 1.26 -5.46 5.22
CA HIS A 92 -0.11 -4.94 5.39
C HIS A 92 -0.64 -5.14 6.81
N ARG A 93 -0.25 -6.22 7.49
CA ARG A 93 -0.64 -6.47 8.90
C ARG A 93 -0.14 -5.38 9.86
N ARG A 94 0.98 -4.73 9.55
CA ARG A 94 1.66 -3.74 10.40
C ARG A 94 1.62 -2.30 9.87
N SER A 95 0.86 -2.04 8.81
CA SER A 95 0.87 -0.77 8.07
C SER A 95 -0.54 -0.28 7.75
N ASP A 96 -0.71 1.04 7.69
CA ASP A 96 -1.95 1.68 7.27
C ASP A 96 -2.10 1.80 5.74
N LEU A 97 -1.10 1.35 4.96
CA LEU A 97 -1.06 1.50 3.50
C LEU A 97 -2.36 1.06 2.81
N VAL A 98 -2.86 -0.14 3.11
CA VAL A 98 -4.08 -0.67 2.49
C VAL A 98 -5.34 0.10 2.85
N ARG A 99 -5.40 0.69 4.04
CA ARG A 99 -6.50 1.59 4.41
C ARG A 99 -6.43 2.89 3.63
N LEU A 100 -5.24 3.47 3.48
CA LEU A 100 -5.02 4.66 2.67
C LEU A 100 -5.36 4.42 1.19
N LEU A 101 -4.95 3.28 0.64
CA LEU A 101 -5.31 2.86 -0.74
C LEU A 101 -6.81 2.69 -0.91
N ALA A 102 -7.49 2.08 0.06
CA ALA A 102 -8.95 1.96 0.04
C ALA A 102 -9.62 3.35 0.02
N TRP A 103 -9.13 4.29 0.84
CA TRP A 103 -9.65 5.66 0.84
C TRP A 103 -9.37 6.42 -0.46
N GLU A 104 -8.17 6.27 -1.03
CA GLU A 104 -7.81 6.84 -2.32
C GLU A 104 -8.74 6.32 -3.43
N GLY A 105 -8.95 4.99 -3.49
CA GLY A 105 -9.85 4.36 -4.45
C GLY A 105 -11.32 4.79 -4.29
N LEU A 106 -11.81 4.95 -3.05
CA LEU A 106 -13.16 5.48 -2.79
C LEU A 106 -13.31 6.95 -3.23
N HIS A 107 -12.23 7.74 -3.13
CA HIS A 107 -12.23 9.16 -3.47
C HIS A 107 -12.14 9.41 -4.97
N TYR A 108 -11.13 8.85 -5.63
CA TYR A 108 -10.85 9.11 -7.05
C TYR A 108 -11.57 8.16 -7.99
N ARG A 109 -11.77 6.89 -7.60
CA ARG A 109 -12.31 5.83 -8.47
C ARG A 109 -11.47 5.72 -9.75
N ASP A 110 -12.09 5.93 -10.92
CA ASP A 110 -11.43 5.88 -12.23
C ASP A 110 -10.92 7.25 -12.71
N LYS A 111 -10.87 8.26 -11.82
CA LYS A 111 -10.36 9.60 -12.16
C LYS A 111 -8.84 9.68 -11.97
N PRO A 112 -8.17 10.60 -12.70
CA PRO A 112 -6.76 10.90 -12.47
C PRO A 112 -6.47 11.26 -11.02
N ILE A 113 -5.30 10.84 -10.56
CA ILE A 113 -4.77 11.06 -9.22
C ILE A 113 -3.59 12.04 -9.23
N PRO A 114 -3.22 12.64 -8.09
CA PRO A 114 -1.95 13.36 -7.97
C PRO A 114 -0.76 12.46 -8.33
N ASP A 115 0.24 13.04 -9.00
CA ASP A 115 1.52 12.40 -9.34
C ASP A 115 1.34 11.07 -10.15
N GLU A 116 0.29 11.03 -10.99
CA GLU A 116 -0.10 9.83 -11.74
C GLU A 116 1.01 9.30 -12.66
N LYS A 117 1.77 10.19 -13.31
CA LYS A 117 2.86 9.80 -14.22
C LYS A 117 4.00 9.10 -13.50
N GLU A 118 4.37 9.60 -12.34
CA GLU A 118 5.40 9.02 -11.48
C GLU A 118 4.97 7.64 -10.96
N ARG A 119 3.69 7.50 -10.59
CA ARG A 119 3.11 6.22 -10.16
C ARG A 119 2.99 5.24 -11.32
N GLU A 120 2.61 5.69 -12.50
CA GLU A 120 2.58 4.89 -13.72
C GLU A 120 3.97 4.32 -14.02
N ALA A 121 5.02 5.14 -13.98
CA ALA A 121 6.39 4.70 -14.17
C ALA A 121 6.81 3.60 -13.17
N TYR A 122 6.42 3.74 -11.89
CA TYR A 122 6.65 2.72 -10.87
C TYR A 122 5.93 1.40 -11.20
N TYR A 123 4.66 1.44 -11.64
CA TYR A 123 3.91 0.25 -12.01
C TYR A 123 4.45 -0.41 -13.29
N VAL A 124 4.90 0.37 -14.27
CA VAL A 124 5.57 -0.13 -15.48
C VAL A 124 6.85 -0.87 -15.09
N HIS A 125 7.69 -0.28 -14.23
CA HIS A 125 8.91 -0.94 -13.74
C HIS A 125 8.58 -2.25 -12.99
N LYS A 126 7.57 -2.20 -12.11
CA LYS A 126 7.13 -3.35 -11.33
C LYS A 126 6.61 -4.50 -12.19
N THR A 127 5.75 -4.19 -13.16
CA THR A 127 5.15 -5.21 -14.05
C THR A 127 6.19 -5.79 -15.02
N ALA A 128 7.17 -5.01 -15.46
CA ALA A 128 8.31 -5.53 -16.23
C ALA A 128 9.16 -6.51 -15.41
N ALA A 129 9.49 -6.18 -14.16
CA ALA A 129 10.21 -7.09 -13.26
C ALA A 129 9.44 -8.40 -13.01
N LEU A 130 8.12 -8.31 -12.81
CA LEU A 130 7.29 -9.49 -12.65
C LEU A 130 7.17 -10.32 -13.94
N SER A 131 7.22 -9.68 -15.10
CA SER A 131 7.24 -10.39 -16.39
C SER A 131 8.47 -11.29 -16.50
N LEU A 132 9.63 -10.78 -16.07
CA LEU A 132 10.87 -11.57 -15.95
C LEU A 132 10.73 -12.71 -14.93
N ALA A 133 10.17 -12.43 -13.76
CA ALA A 133 9.99 -13.43 -12.71
C ALA A 133 9.04 -14.58 -13.11
N LEU A 134 8.05 -14.28 -13.95
CA LEU A 134 7.05 -15.24 -14.47
C LEU A 134 7.46 -15.88 -15.81
N GLY A 135 8.53 -15.41 -16.45
CA GLY A 135 8.90 -15.86 -17.79
C GLY A 135 7.83 -15.57 -18.86
N VAL A 136 7.07 -14.48 -18.70
CA VAL A 136 6.04 -14.05 -19.66
C VAL A 136 6.50 -12.82 -20.45
N ASP A 137 6.19 -12.78 -21.75
CA ASP A 137 6.57 -11.67 -22.62
C ASP A 137 5.58 -10.49 -22.60
N ASP A 138 4.40 -10.66 -21.98
CA ASP A 138 3.33 -9.66 -21.91
C ASP A 138 3.24 -9.01 -20.51
N PRO A 139 3.60 -7.72 -20.36
CA PRO A 139 3.44 -6.98 -19.10
C PRO A 139 1.99 -6.90 -18.60
N ALA A 140 0.99 -6.98 -19.49
CA ALA A 140 -0.39 -6.97 -19.06
C ALA A 140 -0.78 -8.28 -18.35
N THR A 141 -0.19 -9.41 -18.77
CA THR A 141 -0.32 -10.70 -18.07
C THR A 141 0.30 -10.61 -16.68
N ALA A 142 1.53 -10.10 -16.57
CA ALA A 142 2.16 -9.87 -15.28
C ALA A 142 1.36 -8.91 -14.37
N ALA A 143 0.75 -7.87 -14.94
CA ALA A 143 -0.12 -6.95 -14.21
C ALA A 143 -1.38 -7.63 -13.65
N ARG A 144 -2.06 -8.47 -14.44
CA ARG A 144 -3.23 -9.25 -13.98
C ARG A 144 -2.87 -10.18 -12.83
N VAL A 145 -1.73 -10.87 -12.92
CA VAL A 145 -1.21 -11.72 -11.85
C VAL A 145 -0.91 -10.89 -10.60
N LEU A 146 -0.21 -9.77 -10.75
CA LEU A 146 0.10 -8.89 -9.63
C LEU A 146 -1.16 -8.38 -8.92
N ILE A 147 -2.19 -7.98 -9.67
CA ILE A 147 -3.47 -7.53 -9.13
C ILE A 147 -4.12 -8.66 -8.32
N ALA A 148 -4.11 -9.90 -8.82
CA ALA A 148 -4.66 -11.05 -8.10
C ALA A 148 -3.87 -11.34 -6.80
N LEU A 149 -2.54 -11.37 -6.87
CA LEU A 149 -1.66 -11.61 -5.73
C LEU A 149 -1.80 -10.53 -4.64
N ILE A 150 -1.79 -9.26 -5.02
CA ILE A 150 -2.02 -8.15 -4.09
C ILE A 150 -3.44 -8.21 -3.54
N GLY A 151 -4.43 -8.55 -4.37
CA GLY A 151 -5.82 -8.68 -3.96
C GLY A 151 -5.99 -9.65 -2.79
N ILE A 152 -5.48 -10.88 -2.93
CA ILE A 152 -5.57 -11.89 -1.86
C ILE A 152 -4.74 -11.50 -0.62
N ALA A 153 -3.59 -10.84 -0.80
CA ALA A 153 -2.74 -10.41 0.31
C ALA A 153 -3.29 -9.18 1.05
N SER A 154 -4.15 -8.38 0.43
CA SER A 154 -4.64 -7.10 0.99
C SER A 154 -6.06 -7.18 1.52
N TRP A 155 -6.91 -8.04 0.94
CA TRP A 155 -8.33 -8.12 1.28
C TRP A 155 -8.64 -8.22 2.78
N PRO A 156 -7.93 -9.07 3.57
CA PRO A 156 -8.23 -9.20 5.00
C PRO A 156 -8.06 -7.89 5.80
N PHE A 157 -7.29 -6.94 5.27
CA PHE A 157 -6.97 -5.65 5.90
C PHE A 157 -7.81 -4.49 5.34
N ILE A 158 -8.33 -4.61 4.13
CA ILE A 158 -9.28 -3.66 3.54
C ILE A 158 -10.65 -3.82 4.21
N VAL A 159 -11.06 -5.06 4.48
CA VAL A 159 -12.34 -5.41 5.09
C VAL A 159 -12.17 -6.22 6.38
N PRO A 160 -11.53 -5.66 7.42
CA PRO A 160 -11.22 -6.40 8.65
C PRO A 160 -12.46 -6.94 9.35
N GLN A 161 -13.62 -6.28 9.18
CA GLN A 161 -14.91 -6.77 9.68
C GLN A 161 -15.37 -8.05 8.98
N GLN A 162 -15.15 -8.21 7.66
CA GLN A 162 -15.53 -9.44 6.95
C GLN A 162 -14.68 -10.61 7.40
N ARG A 163 -13.34 -10.41 7.46
CA ARG A 163 -12.39 -11.39 8.01
C ARG A 163 -12.80 -11.86 9.41
N ARG A 164 -13.08 -10.93 10.33
CA ARG A 164 -13.51 -11.25 11.70
C ARG A 164 -14.84 -12.01 11.76
N LEU A 165 -15.80 -11.65 10.90
CA LEU A 165 -17.10 -12.33 10.83
C LEU A 165 -16.99 -13.74 10.23
N MET A 166 -16.10 -13.95 9.25
CA MET A 166 -15.90 -15.24 8.59
C MET A 166 -15.06 -16.21 9.43
N LEU A 167 -14.01 -15.73 10.10
CA LEU A 167 -13.06 -16.55 10.85
C LEU A 167 -13.41 -16.68 12.34
N GLY A 168 -14.36 -15.88 12.84
CA GLY A 168 -14.75 -15.89 14.25
C GLY A 168 -13.66 -15.32 15.18
N PRO A 169 -13.80 -15.50 16.51
CA PRO A 169 -12.91 -14.91 17.50
C PRO A 169 -11.45 -15.41 17.42
N ASP A 170 -11.24 -16.64 16.94
CA ASP A 170 -9.91 -17.24 16.85
C ASP A 170 -9.09 -16.71 15.66
N GLY A 171 -9.75 -16.09 14.66
CA GLY A 171 -9.10 -15.57 13.46
C GLY A 171 -8.10 -14.43 13.72
N ASP A 172 -8.22 -13.75 14.86
CA ASP A 172 -7.37 -12.60 15.22
C ASP A 172 -6.26 -12.97 16.23
N THR A 173 -6.19 -14.25 16.62
CA THR A 173 -5.08 -14.80 17.41
C THR A 173 -3.82 -14.93 16.56
N GLU A 174 -2.63 -15.07 17.17
CA GLU A 174 -1.40 -15.29 16.41
C GLU A 174 -1.45 -16.57 15.56
N SER A 175 -2.06 -17.63 16.07
CA SER A 175 -2.28 -18.87 15.29
C SER A 175 -3.27 -18.64 14.14
N GLY A 176 -4.35 -17.88 14.37
CA GLY A 176 -5.30 -17.49 13.32
C GLY A 176 -4.64 -16.70 12.19
N TRP A 177 -3.81 -15.71 12.54
CA TRP A 177 -3.02 -14.96 11.57
C TRP A 177 -2.02 -15.81 10.82
N ALA A 178 -1.33 -16.74 11.49
CA ALA A 178 -0.39 -17.65 10.85
C ALA A 178 -1.09 -18.58 9.82
N LEU A 179 -2.27 -19.10 10.17
CA LEU A 179 -3.08 -19.93 9.27
C LEU A 179 -3.60 -19.13 8.06
N LEU A 180 -4.06 -17.90 8.29
CA LEU A 180 -4.51 -17.02 7.22
C LEU A 180 -3.35 -16.68 6.27
N ARG A 181 -2.18 -16.33 6.81
CA ARG A 181 -0.97 -16.08 6.02
C ARG A 181 -0.57 -17.29 5.19
N ALA A 182 -0.52 -18.48 5.80
CA ALA A 182 -0.20 -19.72 5.11
C ALA A 182 -1.17 -20.01 3.96
N SER A 183 -2.48 -19.78 4.19
CA SER A 183 -3.50 -19.92 3.16
C SER A 183 -3.29 -18.93 2.01
N VAL A 184 -3.08 -17.65 2.31
CA VAL A 184 -2.83 -16.60 1.29
C VAL A 184 -1.59 -16.94 0.45
N VAL A 185 -0.50 -17.38 1.08
CA VAL A 185 0.73 -17.79 0.39
C VAL A 185 0.47 -18.99 -0.53
N ALA A 186 -0.22 -20.02 -0.04
CA ALA A 186 -0.55 -21.19 -0.84
C ALA A 186 -1.41 -20.85 -2.07
N HIS A 187 -2.43 -19.99 -1.90
CA HIS A 187 -3.24 -19.53 -3.04
C HIS A 187 -2.42 -18.67 -4.01
N GLY A 188 -1.50 -17.85 -3.51
CA GLY A 188 -0.57 -17.08 -4.33
C GLY A 188 0.33 -18.00 -5.17
N HIS A 189 0.85 -19.09 -4.59
CA HIS A 189 1.63 -20.09 -5.32
C HIS A 189 0.81 -20.76 -6.42
N SER A 190 -0.44 -21.15 -6.15
CA SER A 190 -1.32 -21.72 -7.17
C SER A 190 -1.57 -20.76 -8.35
N ILE A 191 -1.71 -19.45 -8.09
CA ILE A 191 -1.84 -18.45 -9.15
C ILE A 191 -0.57 -18.39 -10.00
N ILE A 192 0.61 -18.40 -9.37
CA ILE A 192 1.90 -18.41 -10.08
C ILE A 192 2.06 -19.68 -10.91
N ASP A 193 1.74 -20.85 -10.35
CA ASP A 193 1.85 -22.14 -11.02
C ASP A 193 0.97 -22.22 -12.26
N ASN A 194 -0.27 -21.72 -12.19
CA ASN A 194 -1.18 -21.70 -13.33
C ASN A 194 -0.63 -20.89 -14.51
N VAL A 195 0.06 -19.78 -14.22
CA VAL A 195 0.68 -18.93 -15.25
C VAL A 195 1.88 -19.64 -15.86
N LEU A 196 2.76 -20.21 -15.04
CA LEU A 196 3.95 -20.94 -15.50
C LEU A 196 3.61 -22.20 -16.32
N GLN A 197 2.45 -22.80 -16.07
CA GLN A 197 1.94 -23.96 -16.83
C GLN A 197 1.17 -23.57 -18.09
N GLY A 198 0.99 -22.27 -18.38
CA GLY A 198 0.26 -21.78 -19.56
C GLY A 198 -1.26 -21.95 -19.49
N SER A 199 -1.83 -21.97 -18.27
CA SER A 199 -3.28 -22.17 -18.06
C SER A 199 -4.09 -20.86 -18.03
N VAL A 200 -3.49 -19.72 -18.38
CA VAL A 200 -4.09 -18.36 -18.30
C VAL A 200 -3.73 -17.53 -19.52
#